data_AF-A0A392RYM7-F1
#
_entry.id   AF-A0A392RYM7-F1
#
_cell.length_a   1.000
_cell.length_b   1.000
_cell.length_c   1.000
_cell.angle_alpha   90.00
_cell.angle_beta   90.00
_cell.angle_gamma   90.00
#
_symmetry.space_group_name_H-M   'P 1'
#
loop_
_entity.id
_entity.type
_entity.pdbx_description
1 polymer ?
#
loop_
_entity_poly.entity_id
_entity_poly.type
_entity_poly.pdbx_seq_one_letter_code
_entity_poly.pdbx_strand_id
1 'polypeptide(L)'
;QRINSPDQQSWLTKLLGYQFEVKYKPGLENKAADALSRVYDDAELNTIVSYPTWVDSKKLLDEVAKDDDIQKLVAELQLNPEAKAGFY
;
A
#
# COMPACT_ATOMS: atom_id res chain seq x y z
N GLN A 1 7.12 23.26 32.69
CA GLN A 1 7.70 23.56 31.37
C GLN A 1 7.03 24.83 30.84
N ARG A 2 7.78 25.91 30.57
CA ARG A 2 7.21 27.16 30.00
C ARG A 2 7.13 27.03 28.48
N ILE A 3 5.95 27.31 27.93
CA ILE A 3 5.64 27.26 26.49
C ILE A 3 6.23 28.53 25.86
N ASN A 4 7.12 28.40 24.88
CA ASN A 4 7.81 29.57 24.30
C ASN A 4 7.65 29.72 22.79
N SER A 5 7.12 28.73 22.05
CA SER A 5 6.94 28.83 20.59
C SER A 5 5.48 28.70 20.14
N PRO A 6 5.08 29.38 19.05
CA PRO A 6 3.75 29.25 18.45
C PRO A 6 3.42 27.80 18.06
N ASP A 7 4.40 27.05 17.58
CA ASP A 7 4.24 25.63 17.25
C ASP A 7 3.83 24.83 18.48
N GLN A 8 4.50 25.05 19.63
CA GLN A 8 4.15 24.35 20.87
C GLN A 8 2.70 24.64 21.30
N GLN A 9 2.17 25.84 21.06
CA GLN A 9 0.77 26.16 21.35
C GLN A 9 -0.21 25.38 20.46
N SER A 10 0.12 25.19 19.18
CA SER A 10 -0.68 24.39 18.24
C SER A 10 -0.74 22.91 18.67
N TRP A 11 0.42 22.32 19.00
CA TRP A 11 0.48 20.93 19.50
C TRP A 11 -0.25 20.76 20.83
N LEU A 12 -0.13 21.72 21.75
CA LEU A 12 -0.85 21.67 23.03
C LEU A 12 -2.36 21.69 22.85
N THR A 13 -2.86 22.46 21.90
CA THR A 13 -4.30 22.48 21.58
C THR A 13 -4.77 21.11 21.08
N LYS A 14 -3.96 20.43 20.26
CA LYS A 14 -4.26 19.07 19.78
C LYS A 14 -4.22 18.02 20.89
N LEU A 15 -3.38 18.23 21.90
CA LEU A 15 -3.23 17.30 23.02
C LEU A 15 -4.16 17.63 24.21
N LEU A 16 -4.91 18.73 24.13
CA LEU A 16 -5.85 19.21 25.14
C LEU A 16 -7.08 18.27 25.19
N GLY A 17 -6.97 17.19 25.96
CA GLY A 17 -7.97 16.11 26.02
C GLY A 17 -7.36 14.74 26.27
N TYR A 18 -6.03 14.62 26.10
CA TYR A 18 -5.28 13.42 26.42
C TYR A 18 -4.52 13.62 27.72
N GLN A 19 -4.39 12.55 28.51
CA GLN A 19 -3.45 12.50 29.62
C GLN A 19 -2.09 12.10 29.05
N PHE A 20 -1.17 13.05 28.93
CA PHE A 20 0.16 12.81 28.38
C PHE A 20 1.26 13.41 29.25
N GLU A 21 2.46 12.86 29.14
CA GLU A 21 3.67 13.35 29.79
C GLU A 21 4.78 13.45 28.75
N VAL A 22 5.48 14.59 28.71
CA VAL A 22 6.59 14.80 27.79
C VAL A 22 7.87 14.27 28.43
N LYS A 23 8.44 13.20 27.86
CA LYS A 23 9.72 12.63 28.28
C LYS A 23 10.74 12.75 27.17
N TYR A 24 11.93 13.26 27.51
CA TYR A 24 13.09 13.14 26.63
C TYR A 24 13.57 11.68 26.61
N LYS A 25 13.75 11.12 25.41
CA LYS A 25 14.38 9.80 25.22
C LYS A 25 15.65 9.96 24.38
N PRO A 26 16.84 9.60 24.90
CA PRO A 26 18.07 9.63 24.13
C PRO A 26 18.04 8.60 22.98
N GLY A 27 18.80 8.85 21.93
CA GLY A 27 18.71 8.11 20.66
C GLY A 27 18.80 6.58 20.78
N LEU A 28 19.58 6.05 21.73
CA LEU A 28 19.71 4.61 21.97
C LEU A 28 18.41 3.96 22.45
N GLU A 29 17.59 4.70 23.19
CA GLU A 29 16.25 4.27 23.65
C GLU A 29 15.16 4.62 22.65
N ASN A 30 15.48 5.47 21.65
CA ASN A 30 14.57 5.87 20.58
C ASN A 30 14.64 4.97 19.35
N LYS A 31 15.39 3.87 19.38
CA LYS A 31 15.64 2.97 18.22
C LYS A 31 14.36 2.54 17.48
N ALA A 32 13.30 2.20 18.21
CA ALA A 32 12.04 1.77 17.59
C ALA A 32 11.35 2.91 16.83
N ALA A 33 11.23 4.09 17.44
CA ALA A 33 10.64 5.24 16.79
C ALA A 33 11.54 5.78 15.66
N ASP A 34 12.86 5.73 15.82
CA ASP A 34 13.84 6.06 14.78
C ASP A 34 13.68 5.13 13.57
N ALA A 35 13.63 3.82 13.78
CA ALA A 35 13.40 2.83 12.72
C ALA A 35 12.07 3.06 12.00
N LEU A 36 10.96 3.22 12.75
CA LEU A 36 9.64 3.45 12.16
C LEU A 36 9.53 4.82 11.46
N SER A 37 10.19 5.86 11.96
CA SER A 37 10.22 7.18 11.31
C SER A 37 10.99 7.21 10.00
N ARG A 38 11.84 6.21 9.77
CA ARG A 38 12.64 6.06 8.54
C ARG A 38 11.92 5.22 7.48
N VAL A 39 10.81 4.57 7.84
CA VAL A 39 9.95 3.88 6.88
C VAL A 39 9.14 4.96 6.15
N TYR A 40 9.77 5.60 5.17
CA TYR A 40 9.09 6.45 4.20
C TYR A 40 8.58 5.57 3.06
N ASP A 41 7.26 5.55 2.92
CA ASP A 41 6.49 5.20 1.72
C ASP A 41 6.91 3.90 1.00
N ASP A 42 6.20 2.80 1.28
CA ASP A 42 5.76 1.69 0.39
C ASP A 42 6.76 0.99 -0.58
N ALA A 43 7.98 1.49 -0.74
CA ALA A 43 8.91 1.08 -1.79
C ALA A 43 9.70 -0.17 -1.40
N GLU A 44 9.97 -0.37 -0.11
CA GLU A 44 10.84 -1.47 0.33
C GLU A 44 10.10 -2.82 0.39
N LEU A 45 8.79 -2.83 0.70
CA LEU A 45 8.01 -4.08 0.71
C LEU A 45 7.78 -4.64 -0.70
N ASN A 46 7.64 -3.78 -1.71
CA ASN A 46 7.56 -4.20 -3.12
C ASN A 46 8.85 -4.86 -3.63
N THR A 47 9.99 -4.64 -2.95
CA THR A 47 11.28 -5.23 -3.34
C THR A 47 11.47 -6.64 -2.77
N ILE A 48 10.71 -7.00 -1.72
CA ILE A 48 10.77 -8.33 -1.10
C ILE A 48 9.99 -9.36 -1.93
N VAL A 49 9.01 -8.92 -2.72
CA VAL A 49 8.20 -9.84 -3.53
C VAL A 49 8.74 -9.91 -4.96
N SER A 50 9.44 -11.01 -5.27
CA SER A 50 9.84 -11.31 -6.64
C SER A 50 8.64 -11.88 -7.41
N TYR A 51 8.16 -11.12 -8.39
CA TYR A 51 7.22 -11.62 -9.38
C TYR A 51 7.95 -11.83 -10.71
N PRO A 52 7.54 -12.82 -11.52
CA PRO A 52 8.05 -12.92 -12.88
C PRO A 52 7.70 -11.64 -13.65
N THR A 53 8.71 -10.91 -14.11
CA THR A 53 8.51 -9.81 -15.05
C THR A 53 8.17 -10.41 -16.40
N TRP A 54 6.89 -10.39 -16.77
CA TRP A 54 6.42 -10.84 -18.08
C TRP A 54 6.87 -9.85 -19.16
N VAL A 55 8.05 -10.10 -19.73
CA VAL A 55 8.69 -9.25 -20.75
C VAL A 55 7.78 -8.99 -21.95
N ASP A 56 6.98 -9.99 -22.33
CA ASP A 56 6.05 -9.92 -23.47
C ASP A 56 4.58 -9.74 -23.06
N SER A 57 4.30 -9.26 -21.84
CA SER A 57 2.93 -9.05 -21.34
C SER A 57 2.04 -8.27 -22.32
N LYS A 58 2.58 -7.21 -22.93
CA LYS A 58 1.86 -6.41 -23.93
C LYS A 58 1.51 -7.22 -25.19
N LYS A 59 2.42 -8.08 -25.65
CA LYS A 59 2.20 -8.93 -26.82
C LYS A 59 1.15 -9.99 -26.53
N LEU A 60 1.20 -10.61 -25.34
CA LEU A 60 0.18 -11.57 -24.91
C LEU A 60 -1.21 -10.94 -24.84
N LEU A 61 -1.31 -9.72 -24.30
CA LEU A 61 -2.59 -9.00 -24.24
C LEU A 61 -3.13 -8.65 -25.63
N ASP A 62 -2.24 -8.28 -26.56
CA ASP A 62 -2.60 -7.97 -27.94
C ASP A 62 -3.08 -9.23 -28.71
N GLU A 63 -2.42 -10.37 -28.52
CA GLU A 63 -2.86 -11.64 -29.10
C GLU A 63 -4.20 -12.11 -28.49
N VAL A 64 -4.39 -11.97 -27.17
CA VAL A 64 -5.67 -12.26 -26.49
C VAL A 64 -6.80 -11.37 -27.01
N ALA A 65 -6.50 -10.11 -27.33
CA ALA A 65 -7.49 -9.19 -27.90
C ALA A 65 -7.87 -9.54 -29.35
N LYS A 66 -6.94 -10.17 -30.10
CA LYS A 66 -7.15 -10.60 -31.49
C LYS A 66 -7.76 -11.99 -31.61
N ASP A 67 -7.72 -12.78 -30.54
CA ASP A 67 -8.23 -14.15 -30.53
C ASP A 67 -9.76 -14.18 -30.43
N ASP A 68 -10.40 -14.54 -31.54
CA ASP A 68 -11.86 -14.54 -31.71
C ASP A 68 -12.56 -15.55 -30.77
N ASP A 69 -11.90 -16.67 -30.45
CA ASP A 69 -12.43 -17.69 -29.54
C ASP A 69 -12.39 -17.20 -28.08
N ILE A 70 -11.31 -16.53 -27.67
CA ILE A 70 -11.21 -15.92 -26.33
C ILE A 70 -12.24 -14.80 -26.17
N GLN A 71 -12.42 -13.94 -27.17
CA GLN A 71 -13.40 -12.85 -27.09
C GLN A 71 -14.84 -13.39 -27.01
N LYS A 72 -15.17 -14.47 -27.74
CA LYS A 72 -16.46 -15.16 -27.63
C LYS A 72 -16.66 -15.73 -26.24
N LEU A 73 -15.65 -16.42 -25.70
CA LEU A 73 -15.72 -16.98 -24.35
C LEU A 73 -15.92 -15.90 -23.28
N VAL A 74 -15.22 -14.76 -23.40
CA VAL A 74 -15.39 -13.61 -22.50
C VAL A 74 -16.81 -13.07 -22.58
N ALA A 75 -17.36 -12.90 -23.79
CA ALA A 75 -18.73 -12.42 -23.98
C ALA A 75 -19.77 -13.39 -23.40
N GLU A 76 -19.58 -14.70 -23.57
CA GLU A 76 -20.45 -15.73 -23.00
C GLU A 76 -20.41 -15.73 -21.47
N LEU A 77 -19.22 -15.57 -20.86
CA LEU A 77 -19.06 -15.49 -19.40
C LEU A 77 -19.60 -14.18 -18.82
N GLN A 78 -19.53 -13.06 -19.56
CA GLN A 78 -20.15 -11.79 -19.16
C GLN A 78 -21.68 -11.87 -19.15
N LEU A 79 -22.27 -12.61 -20.09
CA LEU A 79 -23.71 -12.81 -20.16
C LEU A 79 -24.18 -13.83 -19.12
N ASN A 80 -23.42 -14.90 -18.92
CA ASN A 80 -23.74 -16.00 -18.03
C ASN A 80 -22.49 -16.46 -17.25
N PRO A 81 -22.24 -15.90 -16.05
CA PRO A 81 -21.06 -16.24 -15.25
C PRO A 81 -21.04 -17.71 -14.76
N GLU A 82 -22.16 -18.43 -14.88
CA GLU A 82 -22.29 -19.86 -14.52
C GLU A 82 -22.29 -20.80 -15.75
N ALA A 83 -22.21 -20.28 -16.98
CA ALA A 83 -22.31 -21.08 -18.20
C ALA A 83 -21.20 -22.12 -18.37
N LYS A 84 -20.09 -21.98 -17.61
CA LYS A 84 -18.98 -22.92 -17.59
C LYS A 84 -18.72 -23.48 -16.19
N ALA A 85 -19.73 -24.18 -15.65
CA ALA A 85 -19.58 -25.00 -14.45
C ALA A 85 -18.53 -26.09 -14.68
N GLY A 86 -17.28 -25.85 -14.24
CA GLY A 86 -16.19 -26.84 -14.35
C GLY A 86 -14.78 -26.27 -14.49
N PHE A 87 -14.59 -24.96 -14.67
CA PHE A 87 -13.28 -24.33 -14.48
C PHE A 87 -13.10 -24.03 -12.99
N TYR A 88 -12.53 -25.00 -12.28
CA TYR A 88 -12.05 -24.89 -10.89
C TYR A 88 -10.53 -24.69 -10.89
#